data_AF-A0A7X6D6Z6-F1
#
_entry.id   AF-A0A7X6D6Z6-F1
#
_cell.length_a   1.000
_cell.length_b   1.000
_cell.length_c   1.000
_cell.angle_alpha   90.00
_cell.angle_beta   90.00
_cell.angle_gamma   90.00
#
_symmetry.space_group_name_H-M   'P 1'
#
loop_
_entity.id
_entity.type
_entity.pdbx_description
1 polymer ?
#
loop_
_entity_poly.entity_id
_entity_poly.type
_entity_poly.pdbx_seq_one_letter_code
_entity_poly.pdbx_strand_id
1 'polypeptide(L)'
;MIVSNLDVKTEIEYTKELKEINNGLLAGMKNELAEKEYPGLYYKALQFDEQYPLGESPKDFYQRILNFWNKKLLHLNTKNVLIVTHGGVINILLHLFNDIPYSNEVTKFPVKTGSVTKIKL
;
A
#
# COMPACT_ATOMS: atom_id res chain seq x y z
N MET A 1 -8.60 -16.97 -4.80
CA MET A 1 -9.14 -17.20 -6.16
C MET A 1 -8.03 -16.83 -7.12
N ILE A 2 -7.35 -17.82 -7.71
CA ILE A 2 -6.39 -17.58 -8.77
C ILE A 2 -7.21 -17.55 -10.06
N VAL A 3 -7.40 -16.37 -10.64
CA VAL A 3 -8.00 -16.25 -11.97
C VAL A 3 -6.89 -16.59 -12.95
N SER A 4 -6.79 -17.86 -13.34
CA SER A 4 -5.68 -18.40 -14.13
C SER A 4 -5.81 -18.18 -15.63
N ASN A 5 -6.80 -17.43 -16.13
CA ASN A 5 -6.93 -17.14 -17.57
C ASN A 5 -7.68 -15.83 -17.80
N LEU A 6 -7.04 -14.70 -17.49
CA LEU A 6 -7.44 -13.43 -18.09
C LEU A 6 -6.47 -13.17 -19.26
N ASP A 7 -6.97 -13.27 -20.48
CA ASP A 7 -6.21 -13.02 -21.71
C ASP A 7 -6.01 -11.50 -21.89
N VAL A 8 -5.19 -10.93 -21.01
CA VAL A 8 -4.87 -9.50 -21.00
C VAL A 8 -3.85 -9.26 -22.11
N LYS A 9 -4.30 -8.70 -23.24
CA LYS A 9 -3.43 -8.26 -24.35
C LYS A 9 -2.56 -7.03 -24.02
N THR A 10 -2.23 -6.83 -22.75
CA THR A 10 -1.49 -5.69 -22.23
C THR A 10 -0.30 -6.20 -21.45
N GLU A 11 0.82 -5.48 -21.55
CA GLU A 11 2.01 -5.74 -20.78
C GLU A 11 1.72 -5.61 -19.28
N ILE A 12 1.98 -6.68 -18.53
CA ILE A 12 1.82 -6.70 -17.07
C ILE A 12 3.21 -6.66 -16.46
N GLU A 13 3.48 -5.64 -15.66
CA GLU A 13 4.70 -5.56 -14.86
C GLU A 13 4.39 -5.77 -13.38
N TYR A 14 5.02 -6.79 -12.80
CA TYR A 14 4.92 -7.08 -11.37
C TYR A 14 6.01 -6.33 -10.60
N THR A 15 5.64 -5.75 -9.47
CA THR A 15 6.59 -5.07 -8.58
C THR A 15 6.32 -5.40 -7.11
N LYS A 16 7.39 -5.58 -6.34
CA LYS A 16 7.30 -5.72 -4.88
C LYS A 16 7.02 -4.39 -4.18
N GLU A 17 7.35 -3.27 -4.83
CA GLU A 17 7.26 -1.92 -4.26
C GLU A 17 5.82 -1.45 -4.01
N LEU A 18 4.82 -2.15 -4.58
CA LEU A 18 3.39 -1.89 -4.40
C LEU A 18 2.64 -3.03 -3.70
N LYS A 19 3.35 -3.89 -2.95
CA LYS A 19 2.69 -4.82 -2.02
C LYS A 19 2.09 -4.06 -0.84
N GLU A 20 1.13 -4.66 -0.13
CA GLU A 20 0.67 -4.11 1.15
C GLU A 20 1.82 -4.08 2.17
N ILE A 21 1.67 -3.29 3.23
CA ILE A 21 2.62 -3.26 4.33
C ILE A 21 2.94 -4.66 4.85
N ASN A 22 4.22 -4.91 5.11
CA ASN A 22 4.67 -6.13 5.76
C ASN A 22 4.44 -6.05 7.28
N ASN A 23 3.37 -6.67 7.76
CA ASN A 23 3.04 -6.74 9.19
C ASN A 23 3.93 -7.72 9.99
N GLY A 24 4.95 -8.31 9.37
CA GLY A 24 5.91 -9.20 10.04
C GLY A 24 5.24 -10.40 10.69
N LEU A 25 5.50 -10.63 11.98
CA LEU A 25 4.93 -11.74 12.75
C LEU A 25 3.39 -11.74 12.77
N LEU A 26 2.74 -10.58 12.60
CA LEU A 26 1.28 -10.49 12.63
C LEU A 26 0.64 -10.97 11.31
N ALA A 27 1.44 -11.19 10.26
CA ALA A 27 0.93 -11.63 8.97
C ALA A 27 0.23 -13.01 9.08
N GLY A 28 -1.05 -13.07 8.71
CA GLY A 28 -1.85 -14.29 8.75
C GLY A 28 -2.40 -14.66 10.14
N MET A 29 -2.06 -13.89 11.18
CA MET A 29 -2.69 -14.07 12.50
C MET A 29 -4.16 -13.62 12.45
N LYS A 30 -5.03 -14.32 13.19
CA LYS A 30 -6.39 -13.83 13.46
C LYS A 30 -6.29 -12.60 14.37
N ASN A 31 -7.15 -11.61 14.15
CA ASN A 31 -7.15 -10.36 14.92
C ASN A 31 -7.23 -10.59 16.44
N GLU A 32 -8.05 -11.55 16.90
CA GLU A 32 -8.16 -11.90 18.32
C GLU A 32 -6.84 -12.40 18.92
N LEU A 33 -6.07 -13.18 18.14
CA LEU A 33 -4.77 -13.67 18.57
C LEU A 33 -3.72 -12.56 18.54
N ALA A 34 -3.75 -11.72 17.50
CA ALA A 34 -2.83 -10.59 17.39
C ALA A 34 -3.00 -9.61 18.56
N GLU A 35 -4.25 -9.30 18.96
CA GLU A 35 -4.52 -8.43 20.11
C GLU A 35 -4.10 -9.07 21.44
N LYS A 36 -4.16 -10.40 21.56
CA LYS A 36 -3.72 -11.10 22.77
C LYS A 36 -2.18 -11.13 22.89
N GLU A 37 -1.47 -11.46 21.81
CA GLU A 37 -0.01 -11.63 21.82
C GLU A 37 0.74 -10.29 21.66
N TYR A 38 0.13 -9.31 20.99
CA TYR A 38 0.68 -7.97 20.73
C TYR A 38 -0.39 -6.88 20.99
N PRO A 39 -0.81 -6.69 22.25
CA PRO A 39 -1.91 -5.79 22.59
C PRO A 39 -1.63 -4.34 22.15
N GLY A 40 -2.59 -3.74 21.45
CA GLY A 40 -2.48 -2.36 20.97
C GLY A 40 -1.59 -2.17 19.74
N LEU A 41 -1.00 -3.22 19.18
CA LEU A 41 -0.11 -3.13 18.02
C LEU A 41 -0.91 -3.01 16.71
N TYR A 42 -1.28 -1.77 16.38
CA TYR A 42 -2.01 -1.42 15.17
C TYR A 42 -1.23 -0.42 14.32
N TYR A 43 -1.45 -0.42 13.01
CA TYR A 43 -0.73 0.46 12.08
C TYR A 43 -0.81 1.94 12.46
N LYS A 44 -2.00 2.37 12.91
CA LYS A 44 -2.27 3.74 13.36
C LYS A 44 -1.67 4.09 14.72
N ALA A 45 -1.22 3.10 15.49
CA ALA A 45 -0.68 3.27 16.83
C ALA A 45 0.86 3.25 16.86
N LEU A 46 1.47 2.71 15.80
CA LEU A 46 2.93 2.75 15.61
C LEU A 46 3.44 4.18 15.50
N GLN A 47 4.58 4.47 16.14
CA GLN A 47 5.36 5.64 15.74
C GLN A 47 5.79 5.49 14.28
N PHE A 48 6.02 6.61 13.60
CA PHE A 48 6.24 6.60 12.15
C PHE A 48 7.45 5.71 11.74
N ASP A 49 8.49 5.64 12.56
CA ASP A 49 9.68 4.80 12.35
C ASP A 49 9.67 3.49 13.14
N GLU A 50 8.62 3.20 13.90
CA GLU A 50 8.47 1.96 14.65
C GLU A 50 8.05 0.82 13.71
N GLN A 51 8.79 -0.29 13.76
CA GLN A 51 8.54 -1.46 12.92
C GLN A 51 7.57 -2.43 13.60
N TYR A 52 6.74 -3.07 12.79
CA TYR A 52 6.18 -4.36 13.20
C TYR A 52 7.31 -5.36 13.53
N PRO A 53 7.12 -6.29 14.48
CA PRO A 53 8.08 -7.35 14.74
C PRO A 53 8.37 -8.16 13.47
N LEU A 54 9.62 -8.12 12.99
CA LEU A 54 10.04 -8.71 11.71
C LEU A 54 9.28 -8.17 10.47
N GLY A 55 8.79 -6.93 10.55
CA GLY A 55 8.02 -6.28 9.50
C GLY A 55 8.58 -4.91 9.09
N GLU A 56 7.75 -4.13 8.41
CA GLU A 56 8.02 -2.74 8.02
C GLU A 56 7.57 -1.76 9.10
N SER A 57 8.20 -0.59 9.16
CA SER A 57 7.63 0.60 9.81
C SER A 57 6.69 1.35 8.85
N PRO A 58 5.82 2.25 9.35
CA PRO A 58 5.09 3.17 8.49
C PRO A 58 5.98 3.99 7.55
N LYS A 59 7.17 4.38 8.01
CA LYS A 59 8.19 5.08 7.24
C LYS A 59 8.75 4.20 6.13
N ASP A 60 9.11 2.95 6.41
CA ASP A 60 9.62 2.02 5.38
C ASP A 60 8.58 1.81 4.28
N PHE A 61 7.32 1.61 4.68
CA PHE A 61 6.18 1.46 3.78
C PHE A 61 5.98 2.69 2.89
N TYR A 62 5.97 3.88 3.49
CA TYR A 62 5.87 5.15 2.76
C TYR A 62 7.04 5.37 1.80
N GLN A 63 8.27 5.16 2.26
CA GLN A 63 9.48 5.43 1.48
C GLN A 63 9.59 4.53 0.25
N ARG A 64 9.22 3.25 0.33
CA ARG A 64 9.26 2.39 -0.85
C ARG A 64 8.25 2.81 -1.93
N ILE A 65 7.06 3.25 -1.51
CA ILE A 65 6.02 3.74 -2.43
C ILE A 65 6.43 5.08 -3.04
N LEU A 66 6.99 5.99 -2.23
CA LEU A 66 7.56 7.26 -2.70
C LEU A 66 8.70 7.04 -3.71
N ASN A 67 9.58 6.07 -3.45
CA ASN A 67 10.66 5.74 -4.37
C ASN A 67 10.12 5.18 -5.70
N PHE A 68 9.11 4.32 -5.66
CA PHE A 68 8.44 3.83 -6.87
C PHE A 68 7.74 4.96 -7.64
N TRP A 69 7.07 5.85 -6.92
CA TRP A 69 6.43 7.04 -7.47
C TRP A 69 7.44 7.89 -8.24
N ASN A 70 8.52 8.29 -7.59
CA ASN A 70 9.54 9.16 -8.17
C ASN A 70 10.27 8.53 -9.35
N LYS A 71 10.69 7.26 -9.22
CA LYS A 71 11.51 6.60 -10.24
C LYS A 71 10.72 6.12 -11.45
N LYS A 72 9.40 5.97 -11.32
CA LYS A 72 8.60 5.29 -12.33
C LYS A 72 7.32 6.02 -12.68
N LEU A 73 6.42 6.22 -11.72
CA LEU A 73 5.09 6.78 -12.03
C LEU A 73 5.17 8.19 -12.64
N LEU A 74 6.06 9.05 -12.13
CA LEU A 74 6.27 10.39 -12.68
C LEU A 74 6.86 10.41 -14.10
N HIS A 75 7.44 9.30 -14.55
CA HIS A 75 8.13 9.20 -15.84
C HIS A 75 7.37 8.34 -16.86
N LEU A 76 6.16 7.85 -16.52
CA LEU A 76 5.34 7.09 -17.44
C LEU A 76 4.78 8.00 -18.55
N ASN A 77 5.17 7.72 -19.79
CA ASN A 77 4.70 8.45 -20.97
C ASN A 77 3.47 7.78 -21.64
N THR A 78 2.77 6.90 -20.92
CA THR A 78 1.61 6.16 -21.42
C THR A 78 0.30 6.88 -21.10
N LYS A 79 -0.68 6.80 -22.01
CA LYS A 79 -1.94 7.56 -21.88
C LYS A 79 -2.82 7.11 -20.71
N ASN A 80 -2.82 5.81 -20.39
CA ASN A 80 -3.59 5.24 -19.29
C ASN A 80 -2.80 4.10 -18.65
N VAL A 81 -2.70 4.12 -17.32
CA VAL A 81 -2.01 3.10 -16.51
C VAL A 81 -3.01 2.53 -15.52
N LEU A 82 -3.08 1.21 -15.43
CA LEU A 82 -3.84 0.52 -14.38
C LEU A 82 -2.86 0.02 -13.32
N ILE A 83 -3.05 0.46 -12.07
CA ILE A 83 -2.32 -0.03 -10.92
C ILE A 83 -3.26 -0.90 -10.09
N VAL A 84 -2.92 -2.18 -9.92
CA VAL A 84 -3.64 -3.11 -9.05
C VAL A 84 -2.80 -3.31 -7.79
N THR A 85 -3.32 -2.87 -6.65
CA THR A 85 -2.61 -2.88 -5.36
C THR A 85 -3.61 -2.88 -4.19
N HIS A 86 -3.13 -2.59 -2.99
CA HIS A 86 -3.86 -2.67 -1.74
C HIS A 86 -4.26 -1.29 -1.21
N GLY A 87 -5.16 -1.26 -0.21
CA GLY A 87 -5.72 -0.02 0.31
C GLY A 87 -4.68 0.93 0.90
N GLY A 88 -3.69 0.41 1.65
CA GLY A 88 -2.62 1.24 2.23
C GLY A 88 -1.79 1.93 1.16
N VAL A 89 -1.47 1.22 0.08
CA VAL A 89 -0.70 1.73 -1.06
C VAL A 89 -1.49 2.81 -1.80
N ILE A 90 -2.78 2.58 -2.09
CA ILE A 90 -3.63 3.57 -2.78
C ILE A 90 -3.75 4.85 -1.94
N ASN A 91 -3.92 4.72 -0.61
CA ASN A 91 -3.98 5.87 0.28
C ASN A 91 -2.70 6.72 0.19
N ILE A 92 -1.51 6.10 0.20
CA ILE A 92 -0.23 6.83 0.06
C ILE A 92 -0.11 7.46 -1.32
N LEU A 93 -0.42 6.73 -2.40
CA LEU A 93 -0.37 7.28 -3.75
C LEU A 93 -1.28 8.52 -3.86
N LEU A 94 -2.48 8.50 -3.29
CA LEU A 94 -3.38 9.65 -3.29
C LEU A 94 -2.83 10.85 -2.50
N HIS A 95 -2.07 10.63 -1.43
CA HIS A 95 -1.34 11.71 -0.77
C HIS A 95 -0.30 12.34 -1.70
N LEU A 96 0.50 11.52 -2.39
CA LEU A 96 1.52 11.98 -3.34
C LEU A 96 0.90 12.72 -4.54
N PHE A 97 -0.18 12.20 -5.11
CA PHE A 97 -0.89 12.82 -6.24
C PHE A 97 -1.48 14.20 -5.89
N ASN A 98 -1.97 14.38 -4.66
CA ASN A 98 -2.65 15.61 -4.24
C ASN A 98 -1.73 16.58 -3.49
N ASP A 99 -0.43 16.27 -3.38
CA ASP A 99 0.54 17.03 -2.57
C ASP A 99 0.07 17.25 -1.11
N ILE A 100 -0.47 16.19 -0.50
CA ILE A 100 -0.95 16.21 0.89
C ILE A 100 0.02 15.42 1.76
N PRO A 101 0.48 15.97 2.90
CA PRO A 101 1.33 15.24 3.85
C PRO A 101 0.68 13.93 4.31
N TYR A 102 1.47 12.85 4.26
CA TYR A 102 1.07 11.51 4.69
C TYR A 102 1.28 11.33 6.21
N SER A 103 0.36 10.59 6.86
CA SER A 103 0.53 10.05 8.22
C SER A 103 -0.13 8.66 8.30
N ASN A 104 0.45 7.76 9.10
CA ASN A 104 -0.14 6.45 9.40
C ASN A 104 -1.28 6.50 10.41
N GLU A 105 -1.40 7.58 11.16
CA GLU A 105 -2.40 7.74 12.21
C GLU A 105 -3.82 7.93 11.64
N VAL A 106 -3.92 8.43 10.40
CA VAL A 106 -5.21 8.76 9.75
C VAL A 106 -5.25 8.24 8.31
N THR A 107 -6.24 7.41 8.02
CA THR A 107 -6.57 7.03 6.64
C THR A 107 -7.42 8.11 5.98
N LYS A 108 -6.78 9.10 5.34
CA LYS A 108 -7.47 10.20 4.66
C LYS A 108 -8.28 9.77 3.44
N PHE A 109 -7.81 8.75 2.72
CA PHE A 109 -8.46 8.23 1.53
C PHE A 109 -8.87 6.76 1.73
N PRO A 110 -10.02 6.48 2.35
CA PRO A 110 -10.50 5.11 2.53
C PRO A 110 -10.90 4.51 1.18
N VAL A 111 -10.36 3.33 0.87
CA VAL A 111 -10.62 2.62 -0.39
C VAL A 111 -11.34 1.31 -0.09
N LYS A 112 -12.46 1.08 -0.77
CA LYS A 112 -13.23 -0.17 -0.62
C LYS A 112 -12.62 -1.28 -1.48
N THR A 113 -12.66 -2.51 -0.99
CA THR A 113 -12.26 -3.69 -1.76
C THR A 113 -13.03 -3.77 -3.08
N GLY A 114 -12.33 -4.05 -4.18
CA GLY A 114 -12.93 -4.16 -5.52
C GLY A 114 -13.37 -2.83 -6.14
N SER A 115 -13.08 -1.69 -5.51
CA SER A 115 -13.36 -0.38 -6.10
C SER A 115 -12.28 0.07 -7.09
N VAL A 116 -12.65 1.02 -7.95
CA VAL A 116 -11.74 1.66 -8.91
C VAL A 116 -11.61 3.14 -8.55
N THR A 117 -10.38 3.61 -8.37
CA THR A 117 -10.07 5.03 -8.21
C THR A 117 -9.48 5.55 -9.52
N LYS A 118 -10.06 6.62 -10.08
CA LYS A 118 -9.58 7.23 -11.32
C LYS A 118 -8.98 8.60 -11.02
N ILE A 119 -7.74 8.79 -11.44
CA ILE A 119 -7.00 10.06 -11.32
C ILE A 119 -6.74 10.57 -12.74
N LYS A 120 -6.89 11.88 -12.94
CA LYS A 120 -6.49 12.56 -14.17
C LYS A 120 -5.33 13.48 -13.82
N LEU A 121 -4.19 13.24 -14.45
CA LEU A 121 -3.03 14.14 -14.43
C LEU A 121 -3.23 15.27 -15.44
#